data_AF-A0AA36ML32-F1
#
_entry.id   AF-A0AA36ML32-F1
#
_cell.length_a   1.000
_cell.length_b   1.000
_cell.length_c   1.000
_cell.angle_alpha   90.00
_cell.angle_beta   90.00
_cell.angle_gamma   90.00
#
_symmetry.space_group_name_H-M   'P 1'
#
loop_
_entity.id
_entity.type
_entity.pdbx_description
1 polymer ?
#
loop_
_entity_poly.entity_id
_entity_poly.type
_entity_poly.pdbx_seq_one_letter_code
_entity_poly.pdbx_strand_id
1 'polypeptide(L)'
;MAPRRGAWLLALGLAAYQGFAFLAPTVPSRAPTGLARGFGRCPQQRAASATQRQLVPGAGEALATILVSEMGDKTFFLTMVLAMRKSRRLDVSRNDRPALPLAWVHFPKCGSSFLNMLIHQPDFCDVAPGFSVDEDNFGTCFSFNFNDVCEDLCDTQRLRCQPVVHECIGSQYTELKGHMVGMFRQPEQRILSAYHDEQHNWLVEGDCEEKAAPKPALPIFAELFGGTVTYQLTGEGYAGDHKLPLLPDLPVRTRAMAEEAVRRVSGFAFVGITDEWDLSVCLFHATFGTKCRALDFLDVRPGTSEAEVYDTAPLRGYRDELDGMVYQEALRIFQANLLKYNVSMDSCQRCFNEAQGV
;
A
#
# COMPACT_ATOMS: atom_id res chain seq x y z
N MET A 1 -68.79 -21.45 8.71
CA MET A 1 -68.00 -21.29 9.95
C MET A 1 -67.29 -19.95 9.91
N ALA A 2 -67.66 -19.05 10.82
CA ALA A 2 -67.03 -17.77 11.17
C ALA A 2 -67.61 -17.40 12.56
N PRO A 3 -66.86 -16.81 13.51
CA PRO A 3 -66.79 -15.34 13.67
C PRO A 3 -65.42 -14.89 14.26
N ARG A 4 -65.12 -13.69 14.81
CA ARG A 4 -65.84 -12.43 15.17
C ARG A 4 -65.04 -11.20 14.71
N ARG A 5 -65.63 -10.01 14.85
CA ARG A 5 -64.98 -8.67 14.82
C ARG A 5 -64.33 -8.33 16.16
N GLY A 6 -63.39 -7.38 16.19
CA GLY A 6 -62.93 -6.70 17.41
C GLY A 6 -62.19 -5.40 17.06
N ALA A 7 -62.59 -4.28 17.66
CA ALA A 7 -62.01 -2.96 17.42
C ALA A 7 -61.32 -2.41 18.68
N TRP A 8 -60.22 -1.67 18.49
CA TRP A 8 -59.54 -0.88 19.52
C TRP A 8 -59.01 0.39 18.82
N LEU A 9 -59.59 1.57 19.06
CA LEU A 9 -59.34 2.51 20.18
C LEU A 9 -57.91 3.09 20.19
N LEU A 10 -57.83 4.35 19.73
CA LEU A 10 -56.70 5.24 19.98
C LEU A 10 -56.61 5.57 21.47
N ALA A 11 -55.40 5.48 22.04
CA ALA A 11 -55.06 6.08 23.32
C ALA A 11 -53.71 6.81 23.18
N LEU A 12 -53.75 8.14 23.31
CA LEU A 12 -52.55 8.97 23.38
C LEU A 12 -51.94 8.85 24.78
N GLY A 13 -50.73 8.27 24.86
CA GLY A 13 -49.95 8.18 26.08
C GLY A 13 -48.70 9.05 26.01
N LEU A 14 -48.75 10.25 26.60
CA LEU A 14 -47.56 11.07 26.86
C LEU A 14 -46.74 10.41 27.98
N ALA A 15 -45.56 9.89 27.65
CA ALA A 15 -44.56 9.44 28.62
C ALA A 15 -43.36 10.39 28.59
N ALA A 16 -43.07 11.03 29.72
CA ALA A 16 -41.96 11.98 29.84
C ALA A 16 -40.61 11.25 29.86
N TYR A 17 -39.73 11.60 28.94
CA TYR A 17 -38.34 11.13 28.95
C TYR A 17 -37.55 11.92 30.00
N GLN A 18 -37.16 11.28 31.10
CA GLN A 18 -36.20 11.86 32.04
C GLN A 18 -34.78 11.68 31.48
N GLY A 19 -34.07 12.79 31.30
CA GLY A 19 -32.73 12.78 30.72
C GLY A 19 -31.68 12.24 31.70
N PHE A 20 -31.00 11.17 31.32
CA PHE A 20 -29.68 10.83 31.88
C PHE A 20 -28.61 11.56 31.07
N ALA A 21 -27.94 12.52 31.69
CA ALA A 21 -26.80 13.20 31.10
C ALA A 21 -25.56 12.29 31.16
N PHE A 22 -25.16 11.74 30.01
CA PHE A 22 -23.81 11.17 29.87
C PHE A 22 -22.81 12.31 29.80
N LEU A 23 -21.91 12.38 30.79
CA LEU A 23 -20.75 13.25 30.75
C LEU A 23 -19.72 12.64 29.77
N ALA A 24 -19.67 13.17 28.55
CA ALA A 24 -18.56 12.90 27.65
C ALA A 24 -17.27 13.55 28.21
N PRO A 25 -16.11 12.87 28.15
CA PRO A 25 -14.85 13.47 28.57
C PRO A 25 -14.48 14.61 27.60
N THR A 26 -14.32 15.81 28.14
CA THR A 26 -13.87 16.98 27.37
C THR A 26 -12.39 16.85 27.02
N VAL A 27 -12.09 16.50 25.78
CA VAL A 27 -10.73 16.65 25.22
C VAL A 27 -10.44 18.16 25.09
N PRO A 28 -9.35 18.68 25.67
CA PRO A 28 -9.06 20.11 25.62
C PRO A 28 -8.55 20.51 24.23
N SER A 29 -9.39 21.18 23.44
CA SER A 29 -9.00 21.75 22.15
C SER A 29 -8.01 22.90 22.33
N ARG A 30 -6.70 22.61 22.24
CA ARG A 30 -5.69 23.64 22.00
C ARG A 30 -5.70 24.00 20.52
N ALA A 31 -6.28 25.15 20.18
CA ALA A 31 -6.12 25.73 18.87
C ALA A 31 -4.63 26.09 18.63
N PRO A 32 -3.98 25.59 17.56
CA PRO A 32 -2.61 25.98 17.24
C PRO A 32 -2.60 27.42 16.71
N THR A 33 -2.07 28.34 17.50
CA THR A 33 -1.86 29.73 17.07
C THR A 33 -0.72 29.83 16.07
N GLY A 34 -1.07 29.94 14.79
CA GLY A 34 -0.35 30.74 13.80
C GLY A 34 1.10 30.37 13.49
N LEU A 35 1.29 29.54 12.47
CA LEU A 35 2.50 29.55 11.65
C LEU A 35 2.15 29.16 10.21
N ALA A 36 1.72 30.15 9.42
CA ALA A 36 1.52 29.99 7.98
C ALA A 36 2.88 29.79 7.29
N ARG A 37 3.35 28.55 7.24
CA ARG A 37 4.45 28.14 6.36
C ARG A 37 3.90 28.14 4.94
N GLY A 38 4.23 29.18 4.17
CA GLY A 38 3.89 29.21 2.76
C GLY A 38 4.53 28.03 2.04
N PHE A 39 3.75 27.33 1.21
CA PHE A 39 4.22 26.26 0.34
C PHE A 39 5.36 26.78 -0.55
N GLY A 40 6.59 26.41 -0.19
CA GLY A 40 7.79 26.77 -0.93
C GLY A 40 7.80 26.05 -2.26
N ARG A 41 7.80 26.79 -3.37
CA ARG A 41 8.00 26.21 -4.70
C ARG A 41 9.29 25.38 -4.70
N CYS A 42 9.20 24.14 -5.17
CA CYS A 42 10.34 23.25 -5.29
C CYS A 42 11.46 23.95 -6.10
N PRO A 43 12.67 24.13 -5.55
CA PRO A 43 13.75 24.77 -6.29
C PRO A 43 14.25 23.82 -7.38
N GLN A 44 14.15 24.24 -8.65
CA GLN A 44 14.75 23.54 -9.78
C GLN A 44 16.27 23.48 -9.63
N GLN A 45 16.79 22.39 -9.04
CA GLN A 45 18.22 22.16 -8.97
C GLN A 45 18.74 21.71 -10.34
N ARG A 46 19.58 22.55 -10.96
CA ARG A 46 20.31 22.18 -12.17
C ARG A 46 21.36 21.13 -11.82
N ALA A 47 21.16 19.89 -12.29
CA ALA A 47 22.18 18.85 -12.18
C ALA A 47 23.45 19.24 -12.94
N ALA A 48 24.58 19.34 -12.22
CA ALA A 48 25.89 19.52 -12.83
C ALA A 48 26.49 18.16 -13.18
N SER A 49 26.80 17.92 -14.46
CA SER A 49 27.35 16.64 -14.93
C SER A 49 28.83 16.49 -14.55
N ALA A 50 29.12 15.78 -13.46
CA ALA A 50 30.48 15.37 -13.11
C ALA A 50 30.84 14.05 -13.83
N THR A 51 31.57 14.14 -14.94
CA THR A 51 32.05 12.95 -15.66
C THR A 51 33.30 12.39 -14.97
N GLN A 52 33.17 11.30 -14.23
CA GLN A 52 34.30 10.60 -13.62
C GLN A 52 34.45 9.19 -14.16
N ARG A 53 35.46 8.99 -15.03
CA ARG A 53 35.93 7.65 -15.43
C ARG A 53 36.72 7.05 -14.27
N GLN A 54 36.46 5.78 -13.94
CA GLN A 54 37.42 4.96 -13.20
C GLN A 54 37.45 3.53 -13.72
N LEU A 55 38.58 2.85 -13.43
CA LEU A 55 39.04 1.65 -14.12
C LEU A 55 38.54 0.36 -13.47
N VAL A 56 38.38 -0.66 -14.31
CA VAL A 56 38.11 -2.06 -13.93
C VAL A 56 39.38 -2.73 -13.38
N PRO A 57 39.26 -3.56 -12.34
CA PRO A 57 40.02 -4.81 -12.33
C PRO A 57 39.22 -6.03 -11.82
N GLY A 58 39.64 -7.23 -12.27
CA GLY A 58 39.48 -8.46 -11.50
C GLY A 58 38.30 -9.37 -11.88
N ALA A 59 38.54 -10.32 -12.78
CA ALA A 59 37.66 -11.47 -12.96
C ALA A 59 37.94 -12.53 -11.87
N GLY A 60 36.89 -13.15 -11.34
CA GLY A 60 37.03 -14.21 -10.34
C GLY A 60 35.72 -14.65 -9.68
N GLU A 61 34.88 -15.37 -10.41
CA GLU A 61 34.28 -16.67 -10.02
C GLU A 61 33.20 -17.10 -11.03
N ALA A 62 33.10 -18.41 -11.25
CA ALA A 62 32.23 -19.01 -12.27
C ALA A 62 31.28 -20.03 -11.63
N LEU A 63 30.34 -20.53 -12.44
CA LEU A 63 29.43 -21.68 -12.20
C LEU A 63 28.10 -21.39 -11.48
N ALA A 64 27.14 -20.83 -12.24
CA ALA A 64 25.72 -21.20 -12.11
C ALA A 64 24.88 -20.97 -13.40
N THR A 65 25.47 -21.10 -14.60
CA THR A 65 24.70 -21.02 -15.86
C THR A 65 24.02 -22.37 -16.16
N ILE A 66 22.91 -22.65 -15.45
CA ILE A 66 22.03 -23.77 -15.79
C ILE A 66 21.07 -23.33 -16.89
N LEU A 67 20.92 -24.18 -17.90
CA LEU A 67 20.09 -23.95 -19.08
C LEU A 67 18.60 -23.84 -18.70
N VAL A 68 18.10 -22.60 -18.58
CA VAL A 68 16.65 -22.32 -18.51
C VAL A 68 16.14 -22.03 -19.93
N SER A 69 16.05 -23.11 -20.71
CA SER A 69 15.40 -23.16 -22.01
C SER A 69 14.66 -24.50 -22.09
N GLU A 70 13.36 -24.46 -22.40
CA GLU A 70 12.50 -25.66 -22.59
C GLU A 70 12.13 -26.52 -21.36
N MET A 71 12.01 -25.93 -20.16
CA MET A 71 11.17 -26.55 -19.12
C MET A 71 9.79 -25.89 -19.09
N GLY A 72 8.76 -26.66 -19.44
CA GLY A 72 7.37 -26.22 -19.29
C GLY A 72 7.02 -25.92 -17.83
N ASP A 73 6.26 -24.85 -17.62
CA ASP A 73 5.84 -24.22 -16.36
C ASP A 73 5.74 -25.19 -15.15
N LYS A 74 4.98 -26.28 -15.30
CA LYS A 74 4.70 -27.26 -14.24
C LYS A 74 5.93 -28.01 -13.70
N THR A 75 6.98 -28.18 -14.50
CA THR A 75 8.18 -28.92 -14.08
C THR A 75 9.07 -28.06 -13.17
N PHE A 76 9.16 -26.75 -13.45
CA PHE A 76 9.94 -25.81 -12.64
C PHE A 76 9.42 -25.75 -11.19
N PHE A 77 8.10 -25.60 -11.02
CA PHE A 77 7.46 -25.64 -9.70
C PHE A 77 7.76 -26.93 -8.93
N LEU A 78 7.68 -28.09 -9.58
CA LEU A 78 7.92 -29.36 -8.90
C LEU A 78 9.38 -29.51 -8.43
N THR A 79 10.35 -29.10 -9.24
CA THR A 79 11.77 -29.12 -8.87
C THR A 79 12.06 -28.17 -7.70
N MET A 80 11.47 -26.97 -7.68
CA MET A 80 11.63 -26.03 -6.56
C MET A 80 11.04 -26.60 -5.25
N VAL A 81 9.82 -27.13 -5.30
CA VAL A 81 9.14 -27.75 -4.13
C VAL A 81 9.93 -28.94 -3.58
N LEU A 82 10.48 -29.79 -4.45
CA LEU A 82 11.26 -30.96 -4.03
C LEU A 82 12.64 -30.60 -3.48
N ALA A 83 13.31 -29.58 -4.04
CA ALA A 83 14.56 -29.07 -3.48
C ALA A 83 14.35 -28.46 -2.08
N MET A 84 13.25 -27.73 -1.87
CA MET A 84 12.97 -27.04 -0.61
C MET A 84 12.38 -27.95 0.49
N ARG A 85 11.63 -29.01 0.15
CA ARG A 85 11.08 -29.97 1.14
C ARG A 85 12.13 -30.72 1.97
N LYS A 86 13.41 -30.71 1.57
CA LYS A 86 14.52 -31.29 2.35
C LYS A 86 15.22 -30.26 3.24
N SER A 87 14.85 -28.98 3.15
CA SER A 87 15.28 -27.97 4.11
C SER A 87 14.61 -28.26 5.46
N ARG A 88 15.43 -28.39 6.51
CA ARG A 88 14.94 -28.39 7.89
C ARG A 88 14.20 -27.07 8.12
N ARG A 89 13.28 -27.01 9.11
CA ARG A 89 12.72 -25.73 9.59
C ARG A 89 13.87 -24.74 9.73
N LEU A 90 13.92 -23.75 8.84
CA LEU A 90 14.88 -22.67 8.95
C LEU A 90 14.43 -21.91 10.18
N ASP A 91 15.19 -22.06 11.26
CA ASP A 91 14.97 -21.29 12.47
C ASP A 91 15.22 -19.84 12.07
N VAL A 92 14.14 -19.09 11.85
CA VAL A 92 14.20 -17.69 11.38
C VAL A 92 14.87 -16.93 12.50
N SER A 93 16.17 -16.68 12.30
CA SER A 93 17.04 -16.06 13.27
C SER A 93 16.38 -14.81 13.83
N ARG A 94 16.47 -14.60 15.15
CA ARG A 94 15.99 -13.34 15.76
C ARG A 94 16.67 -12.08 15.18
N ASN A 95 17.77 -12.24 14.44
CA ASN A 95 18.45 -11.17 13.72
C ASN A 95 17.85 -10.85 12.33
N ASP A 96 16.88 -11.63 11.83
CA ASP A 96 16.18 -11.37 10.56
C ASP A 96 15.05 -10.32 10.71
N ARG A 97 15.01 -9.59 11.83
CA ARG A 97 14.04 -8.50 12.03
C ARG A 97 14.34 -7.34 11.09
N PRO A 98 13.33 -6.79 10.39
CA PRO A 98 13.48 -5.56 9.62
C PRO A 98 14.08 -4.39 10.40
N ALA A 99 14.76 -3.49 9.69
CA ALA A 99 15.33 -2.30 10.29
C ALA A 99 14.23 -1.28 10.64
N LEU A 100 14.41 -0.55 11.74
CA LEU A 100 13.50 0.50 12.20
C LEU A 100 14.16 1.88 12.03
N PRO A 101 13.38 2.95 11.77
CA PRO A 101 11.92 2.96 11.59
C PRO A 101 11.47 2.28 10.29
N LEU A 102 10.24 1.78 10.22
CA LEU A 102 9.63 1.36 8.95
C LEU A 102 9.19 2.60 8.15
N ALA A 103 9.34 2.55 6.83
CA ALA A 103 8.87 3.60 5.93
C ALA A 103 7.79 3.04 5.00
N TRP A 104 6.58 3.60 5.03
CA TRP A 104 5.49 3.12 4.17
C TRP A 104 5.61 3.71 2.77
N VAL A 105 5.91 2.87 1.78
CA VAL A 105 5.87 3.26 0.37
C VAL A 105 4.48 2.92 -0.17
N HIS A 106 3.55 3.87 -0.04
CA HIS A 106 2.20 3.69 -0.55
C HIS A 106 2.15 3.95 -2.05
N PHE A 107 1.80 2.93 -2.83
CA PHE A 107 1.51 3.04 -4.26
C PHE A 107 0.01 3.27 -4.50
N PRO A 108 -0.38 4.09 -5.50
CA PRO A 108 -1.79 4.32 -5.84
C PRO A 108 -2.59 3.02 -6.04
N LYS A 109 -3.75 2.94 -5.38
CA LYS A 109 -4.70 1.80 -5.44
C LYS A 109 -4.17 0.43 -4.96
N CYS A 110 -3.06 0.42 -4.23
CA CYS A 110 -2.51 -0.79 -3.58
C CYS A 110 -2.91 -0.91 -2.09
N GLY A 111 -4.15 -0.55 -1.72
CA GLY A 111 -4.71 -0.74 -0.38
C GLY A 111 -4.20 0.23 0.69
N SER A 112 -4.86 1.38 0.84
CA SER A 112 -4.55 2.38 1.88
C SER A 112 -4.79 1.85 3.31
N SER A 113 -5.64 0.81 3.48
CA SER A 113 -5.84 0.10 4.75
C SER A 113 -4.57 -0.43 5.40
N PHE A 114 -3.50 -0.64 4.64
CA PHE A 114 -2.22 -1.11 5.16
C PHE A 114 -1.65 -0.17 6.23
N LEU A 115 -1.99 1.13 6.17
CA LEU A 115 -1.63 2.11 7.20
C LEU A 115 -2.20 1.73 8.57
N ASN A 116 -3.43 1.20 8.64
CA ASN A 116 -4.03 0.75 9.89
C ASN A 116 -3.19 -0.34 10.54
N MET A 117 -2.76 -1.33 9.78
CA MET A 117 -1.87 -2.38 10.28
C MET A 117 -0.53 -1.82 10.79
N LEU A 118 0.00 -0.75 10.19
CA LEU A 118 1.25 -0.11 10.65
C LEU A 118 1.07 0.68 11.96
N ILE A 119 0.09 1.57 12.03
CA ILE A 119 -0.12 2.42 13.23
C ILE A 119 -0.47 1.59 14.47
N HIS A 120 -1.04 0.40 14.26
CA HIS A 120 -1.39 -0.53 15.32
C HIS A 120 -0.20 -1.35 15.84
N GLN A 121 0.96 -1.36 15.19
CA GLN A 121 2.08 -2.18 15.67
C GLN A 121 2.52 -1.79 17.10
N PRO A 122 2.97 -2.75 17.94
CA PRO A 122 3.40 -2.44 19.31
C PRO A 122 4.50 -1.38 19.33
N ASP A 123 4.30 -0.36 20.16
CA ASP A 123 5.14 0.83 20.31
C ASP A 123 5.20 1.77 19.08
N PHE A 124 4.38 1.59 18.03
CA PHE A 124 4.45 2.46 16.84
C PHE A 124 3.69 3.78 17.04
N CYS A 125 2.44 3.73 17.48
CA CYS A 125 1.62 4.93 17.69
C CYS A 125 0.75 4.81 18.96
N ASP A 126 0.51 5.93 19.64
CA ASP A 126 -0.34 6.03 20.84
C ASP A 126 -1.80 6.25 20.42
N VAL A 127 -2.39 5.22 19.80
CA VAL A 127 -3.76 5.23 19.28
C VAL A 127 -4.67 4.29 20.08
N ALA A 128 -5.93 4.69 20.25
CA ALA A 128 -6.90 3.88 21.00
C ALA A 128 -7.20 2.54 20.29
N PRO A 129 -7.50 1.46 21.02
CA PRO A 129 -8.02 0.23 20.42
C PRO A 129 -9.30 0.54 19.63
N GLY A 130 -9.34 0.14 18.35
CA GLY A 130 -10.46 0.46 17.45
C GLY A 130 -10.30 1.75 16.65
N PHE A 131 -9.28 2.58 16.90
CA PHE A 131 -8.95 3.74 16.07
C PHE A 131 -8.50 3.31 14.68
N SER A 132 -8.98 4.00 13.64
CA SER A 132 -8.64 3.74 12.25
C SER A 132 -8.34 5.04 11.50
N VAL A 133 -7.42 4.96 10.55
CA VAL A 133 -7.17 5.99 9.55
C VAL A 133 -8.10 5.72 8.37
N ASP A 134 -9.21 6.46 8.37
CA ASP A 134 -10.32 6.34 7.41
C ASP A 134 -11.04 7.69 7.24
N GLU A 135 -12.07 7.69 6.40
CA GLU A 135 -12.86 8.89 6.09
C GLU A 135 -13.69 9.42 7.28
N ASP A 136 -14.10 8.56 8.23
CA ASP A 136 -14.84 8.99 9.41
C ASP A 136 -13.94 9.77 10.40
N ASN A 137 -12.69 9.34 10.56
CA ASN A 137 -11.74 9.98 11.49
C ASN A 137 -10.97 11.16 10.88
N PHE A 138 -10.77 11.17 9.55
CA PHE A 138 -9.90 12.15 8.87
C PHE A 138 -10.44 12.72 7.54
N GLY A 139 -11.66 12.36 7.12
CA GLY A 139 -12.26 12.84 5.88
C GLY A 139 -11.71 12.22 4.59
N THR A 140 -12.20 12.68 3.44
CA THR A 140 -11.97 12.13 2.08
C THR A 140 -10.50 11.80 1.78
N CYS A 141 -9.58 12.61 2.30
CA CYS A 141 -8.13 12.48 2.13
C CYS A 141 -7.40 12.02 3.39
N PHE A 142 -8.00 11.08 4.12
CA PHE A 142 -7.51 10.59 5.39
C PHE A 142 -6.02 10.23 5.44
N SER A 143 -5.44 9.68 4.37
CA SER A 143 -4.01 9.32 4.35
C SER A 143 -3.09 10.54 4.34
N PHE A 144 -3.51 11.66 3.74
CA PHE A 144 -2.79 12.95 3.79
C PHE A 144 -3.01 13.64 5.14
N ASN A 145 -4.27 13.70 5.58
CA ASN A 145 -4.62 14.35 6.84
C ASN A 145 -4.00 13.62 8.06
N PHE A 146 -3.80 12.30 7.97
CA PHE A 146 -3.02 11.54 8.94
C PHE A 146 -1.53 11.88 8.90
N ASN A 147 -0.93 12.04 7.71
CA ASN A 147 0.47 12.41 7.58
C ASN A 147 0.78 13.71 8.33
N ASP A 148 -0.13 14.68 8.30
CA ASP A 148 0.02 15.97 8.99
C ASP A 148 0.01 15.88 10.53
N VAL A 149 -0.52 14.80 11.12
CA VAL A 149 -0.53 14.54 12.57
C VAL A 149 0.31 13.31 12.96
N CYS A 150 0.96 12.65 12.02
CA CYS A 150 1.64 11.38 12.27
C CYS A 150 2.79 11.53 13.28
N GLU A 151 3.54 12.63 13.25
CA GLU A 151 4.60 12.90 14.25
C GLU A 151 4.06 13.21 15.66
N ASP A 152 2.80 13.63 15.79
CA ASP A 152 2.13 13.84 17.07
C ASP A 152 1.55 12.53 17.64
N LEU A 153 1.24 11.54 16.77
CA LEU A 153 0.62 10.27 17.15
C LEU A 153 1.61 9.09 17.23
N CYS A 154 2.76 9.15 16.56
CA CYS A 154 3.64 8.00 16.33
C CYS A 154 5.11 8.24 16.74
N ASP A 155 5.76 7.19 17.24
CA ASP A 155 7.21 7.18 17.49
C ASP A 155 7.96 7.14 16.15
N THR A 156 8.60 8.25 15.80
CA THR A 156 9.38 8.39 14.56
C THR A 156 10.63 7.50 14.50
N GLN A 157 11.02 6.86 15.61
CA GLN A 157 12.04 5.80 15.64
C GLN A 157 11.48 4.43 15.25
N ARG A 158 10.15 4.29 15.16
CA ARG A 158 9.43 3.05 14.80
C ARG A 158 8.73 3.17 13.45
N LEU A 159 8.06 4.29 13.19
CA LEU A 159 7.35 4.57 11.94
C LEU A 159 7.81 5.92 11.37
N ARG A 160 8.39 5.91 10.18
CA ARG A 160 8.72 7.12 9.42
C ARG A 160 7.41 7.61 8.79
N CYS A 161 6.94 8.76 9.24
CA CYS A 161 5.74 9.42 8.71
C CYS A 161 5.90 9.88 7.25
N GLN A 162 7.14 10.06 6.80
CA GLN A 162 7.53 10.34 5.43
C GLN A 162 8.13 9.09 4.77
N PRO A 163 8.13 8.93 3.43
CA PRO A 163 7.64 9.88 2.42
C PRO A 163 6.11 9.99 2.40
N VAL A 164 5.57 11.06 1.79
CA VAL A 164 4.12 11.26 1.68
C VAL A 164 3.49 10.14 0.82
N VAL A 165 2.22 9.85 1.10
CA VAL A 165 1.28 9.08 0.26
C VAL A 165 1.55 9.33 -1.25
N HIS A 166 2.00 8.33 -2.01
CA HIS A 166 2.34 8.42 -3.45
C HIS A 166 3.58 9.28 -3.83
N GLU A 167 4.47 9.63 -2.91
CA GLU A 167 5.74 10.30 -3.23
C GLU A 167 6.79 9.32 -3.81
N CYS A 168 7.64 9.82 -4.72
CA CYS A 168 8.75 9.07 -5.29
C CYS A 168 9.91 8.90 -4.30
N ILE A 169 10.62 7.76 -4.39
CA ILE A 169 11.76 7.43 -3.53
C ILE A 169 13.11 7.44 -4.28
N GLY A 170 13.23 8.12 -5.43
CA GLY A 170 14.44 8.19 -6.28
C GLY A 170 15.73 8.39 -5.50
N SER A 171 15.86 9.56 -4.89
CA SER A 171 16.96 9.99 -4.04
C SER A 171 16.95 9.35 -2.66
N GLN A 172 15.76 9.07 -2.12
CA GLN A 172 15.58 8.54 -0.76
C GLN A 172 15.91 7.04 -0.63
N TYR A 173 15.88 6.26 -1.72
CA TYR A 173 16.00 4.80 -1.69
C TYR A 173 17.22 4.26 -0.91
N THR A 174 18.38 4.91 -1.03
CA THR A 174 19.60 4.46 -0.32
C THR A 174 19.44 4.51 1.20
N GLU A 175 18.70 5.49 1.72
CA GLU A 175 18.38 5.64 3.14
C GLU A 175 17.24 4.72 3.58
N LEU A 176 16.23 4.54 2.72
CA LEU A 176 15.05 3.72 3.01
C LEU A 176 15.28 2.21 2.81
N LYS A 177 16.40 1.79 2.20
CA LYS A 177 16.70 0.38 1.92
C LYS A 177 16.78 -0.44 3.22
N GLY A 178 15.96 -1.49 3.33
CA GLY A 178 15.81 -2.31 4.53
C GLY A 178 14.78 -1.79 5.54
N HIS A 179 14.17 -0.64 5.28
CA HIS A 179 13.14 0.02 6.07
C HIS A 179 11.78 0.05 5.36
N MET A 180 11.76 0.01 4.02
CA MET A 180 10.52 0.15 3.24
C MET A 180 9.56 -1.01 3.44
N VAL A 181 8.28 -0.69 3.63
CA VAL A 181 7.17 -1.64 3.62
C VAL A 181 6.12 -1.16 2.62
N GLY A 182 5.58 -2.09 1.83
CA GLY A 182 4.62 -1.73 0.79
C GLY A 182 3.77 -2.89 0.29
N MET A 183 2.63 -2.54 -0.28
CA MET A 183 1.70 -3.42 -0.95
C MET A 183 1.75 -3.15 -2.45
N PHE A 184 1.77 -4.21 -3.26
CA PHE A 184 1.79 -4.12 -4.72
C PHE A 184 0.52 -4.74 -5.28
N ARG A 185 0.02 -4.23 -6.41
CA ARG A 185 -1.17 -4.75 -7.09
C ARG A 185 -0.85 -5.06 -8.54
N GLN A 186 -1.53 -6.06 -9.09
CA GLN A 186 -1.47 -6.39 -10.52
C GLN A 186 -1.73 -5.09 -11.35
N PRO A 187 -0.88 -4.72 -12.33
CA PRO A 187 -0.92 -3.37 -12.92
C PRO A 187 -2.22 -3.00 -13.63
N GLU A 188 -2.79 -3.90 -14.42
CA GLU A 188 -4.07 -3.67 -15.09
C GLU A 188 -5.21 -3.52 -14.08
N GLN A 189 -5.20 -4.31 -12.99
CA GLN A 189 -6.14 -4.15 -11.87
C GLN A 189 -5.95 -2.82 -11.14
N ARG A 190 -4.70 -2.36 -10.94
CA ARG A 190 -4.38 -1.04 -10.37
C ARG A 190 -4.94 0.09 -11.24
N ILE A 191 -4.75 0.01 -12.56
CA ILE A 191 -5.24 1.01 -13.53
C ILE A 191 -6.77 1.06 -13.56
N LEU A 192 -7.45 -0.09 -13.61
CA LEU A 192 -8.92 -0.15 -13.59
C LEU A 192 -9.48 0.39 -12.26
N SER A 193 -8.87 0.00 -11.13
CA SER A 193 -9.22 0.51 -9.81
C SER A 193 -9.06 2.04 -9.72
N ALA A 194 -8.01 2.62 -10.33
CA ALA A 194 -7.84 4.08 -10.42
C ALA A 194 -8.85 4.72 -11.39
N TYR A 195 -9.25 4.02 -12.46
CA TYR A 195 -10.25 4.51 -13.40
C TYR A 195 -11.66 4.58 -12.79
N HIS A 196 -12.00 3.66 -11.89
CA HIS A 196 -13.31 3.61 -11.22
C HIS A 196 -13.39 4.43 -9.91
N ASP A 197 -12.26 4.91 -9.38
CA ASP A 197 -12.19 5.72 -8.16
C ASP A 197 -12.39 7.22 -8.45
N GLU A 198 -13.44 7.83 -7.90
CA GLU A 198 -13.77 9.25 -8.11
C GLU A 198 -12.79 10.24 -7.44
N GLN A 199 -11.92 9.80 -6.52
CA GLN A 199 -10.84 10.61 -5.97
C GLN A 199 -9.60 10.62 -6.89
N HIS A 200 -9.37 9.57 -7.69
CA HIS A 200 -8.25 9.48 -8.63
C HIS A 200 -8.62 10.14 -9.97
N ASN A 201 -8.94 11.44 -9.91
CA ASN A 201 -9.41 12.22 -11.05
C ASN A 201 -8.32 13.13 -11.66
N TRP A 202 -8.52 13.44 -12.95
CA TRP A 202 -7.44 13.59 -13.93
C TRP A 202 -6.59 14.87 -13.87
N LEU A 203 -6.96 15.89 -13.08
CA LEU A 203 -6.59 17.27 -13.43
C LEU A 203 -6.48 18.28 -12.27
N VAL A 204 -6.81 17.90 -11.03
CA VAL A 204 -6.89 18.84 -9.91
C VAL A 204 -5.97 18.40 -8.78
N GLU A 205 -5.16 19.34 -8.30
CA GLU A 205 -4.16 19.14 -7.26
C GLU A 205 -4.69 19.65 -5.92
N GLY A 206 -4.40 18.91 -4.85
CA GLY A 206 -4.44 19.42 -3.48
C GLY A 206 -5.81 19.39 -2.79
N ASP A 207 -6.90 19.78 -3.46
CA ASP A 207 -8.22 19.79 -2.83
C ASP A 207 -9.05 18.56 -3.18
N CYS A 208 -9.21 17.70 -2.17
CA CYS A 208 -10.08 16.52 -2.19
C CYS A 208 -11.58 16.85 -2.20
N GLU A 209 -11.89 18.16 -2.23
CA GLU A 209 -13.22 18.74 -2.38
C GLU A 209 -13.47 19.32 -3.79
N GLU A 210 -12.44 19.54 -4.62
CA GLU A 210 -12.61 20.19 -5.91
C GLU A 210 -13.14 19.22 -6.99
N LYS A 211 -14.04 19.73 -7.84
CA LYS A 211 -14.72 18.93 -8.86
C LYS A 211 -13.75 18.44 -9.92
N ALA A 212 -13.43 17.15 -9.81
CA ALA A 212 -12.90 16.30 -10.86
C ALA A 212 -13.23 16.76 -12.29
N ALA A 213 -12.20 17.04 -13.08
CA ALA A 213 -12.38 17.08 -14.53
C ALA A 213 -12.70 15.68 -15.07
N PRO A 214 -13.43 15.56 -16.20
CA PRO A 214 -13.75 14.27 -16.79
C PRO A 214 -12.49 13.43 -17.08
N LYS A 215 -12.48 12.16 -16.68
CA LYS A 215 -11.42 11.22 -17.06
C LYS A 215 -11.38 11.06 -18.58
N PRO A 216 -10.19 10.89 -19.19
CA PRO A 216 -10.09 10.49 -20.58
C PRO A 216 -10.69 9.07 -20.80
N ALA A 217 -10.83 8.66 -22.05
CA ALA A 217 -11.23 7.29 -22.36
C ALA A 217 -10.22 6.28 -21.77
N LEU A 218 -10.71 5.15 -21.25
CA LEU A 218 -9.89 4.16 -20.52
C LEU A 218 -8.54 3.79 -21.19
N PRO A 219 -8.42 3.56 -22.52
CA PRO A 219 -7.13 3.26 -23.13
C PRO A 219 -6.10 4.40 -22.97
N ILE A 220 -6.56 5.65 -23.13
CA ILE A 220 -5.74 6.86 -22.93
C ILE A 220 -5.36 6.99 -21.45
N PHE A 221 -6.31 6.76 -20.54
CA PHE A 221 -6.02 6.74 -19.11
C PHE A 221 -4.96 5.69 -18.74
N ALA A 222 -5.06 4.48 -19.31
CA ALA A 222 -4.14 3.38 -19.06
C ALA A 222 -2.71 3.70 -19.53
N GLU A 223 -2.52 4.22 -20.74
CA GLU A 223 -1.21 4.67 -21.24
C GLU A 223 -0.57 5.72 -20.32
N LEU A 224 -1.37 6.59 -19.71
CA LEU A 224 -0.90 7.71 -18.91
C LEU A 224 -0.63 7.28 -17.45
N PHE A 225 -1.43 6.36 -16.88
CA PHE A 225 -1.18 5.70 -15.58
C PHE A 225 -0.18 4.52 -15.65
N GLY A 226 0.23 4.09 -16.84
CA GLY A 226 1.17 2.97 -17.01
C GLY A 226 2.58 3.33 -16.56
N GLY A 227 3.24 2.47 -15.77
CA GLY A 227 4.59 2.74 -15.26
C GLY A 227 4.63 3.66 -14.03
N THR A 228 3.51 3.88 -13.33
CA THR A 228 3.45 4.74 -12.13
C THR A 228 4.25 4.14 -10.97
N VAL A 229 4.17 2.83 -10.70
CA VAL A 229 4.94 2.18 -9.62
C VAL A 229 6.44 2.24 -9.93
N THR A 230 6.80 1.99 -11.19
CA THR A 230 8.14 2.16 -11.74
C THR A 230 8.67 3.56 -11.51
N TYR A 231 7.88 4.58 -11.83
CA TYR A 231 8.23 5.97 -11.64
C TYR A 231 8.37 6.31 -10.15
N GLN A 232 7.43 5.90 -9.30
CA GLN A 232 7.51 6.13 -7.85
C GLN A 232 8.76 5.50 -7.22
N LEU A 233 9.20 4.34 -7.70
CA LEU A 233 10.43 3.71 -7.23
C LEU A 233 11.72 4.41 -7.69
N THR A 234 11.70 5.23 -8.76
CA THR A 234 12.94 5.68 -9.44
C THR A 234 13.05 7.18 -9.77
N GLY A 235 11.93 7.88 -9.90
CA GLY A 235 11.85 9.31 -10.11
C GLY A 235 12.01 10.11 -8.82
N GLU A 236 11.89 11.43 -8.91
CA GLU A 236 11.99 12.35 -7.78
C GLU A 236 10.66 13.10 -7.59
N GLY A 237 10.45 13.71 -6.42
CA GLY A 237 9.22 14.44 -6.14
C GLY A 237 8.01 13.53 -5.99
N TYR A 238 6.86 13.90 -6.55
CA TYR A 238 5.58 13.26 -6.26
C TYR A 238 5.10 12.38 -7.43
N ALA A 239 4.97 11.06 -7.24
CA ALA A 239 4.50 10.15 -8.29
C ALA A 239 2.98 10.19 -8.48
N GLY A 240 2.27 10.56 -7.41
CA GLY A 240 0.86 10.90 -7.41
C GLY A 240 0.57 12.29 -8.01
N ASP A 241 1.55 12.99 -8.59
CA ASP A 241 1.24 14.21 -9.32
C ASP A 241 0.46 13.81 -10.57
N HIS A 242 -0.87 13.82 -10.47
CA HIS A 242 -1.77 13.49 -11.58
C HIS A 242 -1.59 14.45 -12.77
N LYS A 243 -0.86 15.56 -12.60
CA LYS A 243 -0.39 16.42 -13.69
C LYS A 243 0.78 15.85 -14.48
N LEU A 244 1.46 14.79 -14.04
CA LEU A 244 2.51 14.10 -14.79
C LEU A 244 2.17 14.07 -16.30
N PRO A 245 1.09 13.44 -16.76
CA PRO A 245 0.67 13.43 -18.18
C PRO A 245 0.31 14.77 -18.85
N LEU A 246 0.28 15.87 -18.12
CA LEU A 246 0.02 17.23 -18.60
C LEU A 246 1.28 18.11 -18.60
N LEU A 247 2.37 17.67 -17.96
CA LEU A 247 3.66 18.33 -18.01
C LEU A 247 4.35 18.02 -19.35
N PRO A 248 4.65 19.02 -20.19
CA PRO A 248 5.28 18.79 -21.50
C PRO A 248 6.69 18.18 -21.40
N ASP A 249 7.35 18.36 -20.24
CA ASP A 249 8.69 17.85 -19.93
C ASP A 249 8.65 16.56 -19.09
N LEU A 250 7.65 15.70 -19.31
CA LEU A 250 7.54 14.42 -18.62
C LEU A 250 8.85 13.61 -18.72
N PRO A 251 9.45 13.18 -17.59
CA PRO A 251 10.49 12.17 -17.64
C PRO A 251 9.91 10.89 -18.26
N VAL A 252 10.37 10.56 -19.47
CA VAL A 252 9.94 9.37 -20.20
C VAL A 252 10.22 8.15 -19.35
N ARG A 253 9.17 7.44 -18.96
CA ARG A 253 9.27 6.16 -18.24
C ARG A 253 9.90 5.14 -19.18
N THR A 254 11.11 4.69 -18.86
CA THR A 254 11.88 3.76 -19.70
C THR A 254 12.00 2.38 -19.07
N ARG A 255 12.30 1.38 -19.91
CA ARG A 255 12.68 0.04 -19.44
C ARG A 255 13.86 0.06 -18.46
N ALA A 256 14.83 0.97 -18.64
CA ALA A 256 15.95 1.10 -17.70
C ALA A 256 15.49 1.56 -16.30
N MET A 257 14.41 2.36 -16.21
CA MET A 257 13.78 2.70 -14.95
C MET A 257 13.04 1.48 -14.35
N ALA A 258 12.34 0.68 -15.16
CA ALA A 258 11.74 -0.57 -14.68
C ALA A 258 12.79 -1.56 -14.14
N GLU A 259 13.95 -1.66 -14.78
CA GLU A 259 15.08 -2.49 -14.33
C GLU A 259 15.72 -1.99 -13.03
N GLU A 260 15.77 -0.67 -12.79
CA GLU A 260 16.15 -0.10 -11.49
C GLU A 260 15.05 -0.29 -10.43
N ALA A 261 13.77 -0.07 -10.79
CA ALA A 261 12.64 -0.29 -9.90
C ALA A 261 12.61 -1.74 -9.38
N VAL A 262 12.80 -2.73 -10.25
CA VAL A 262 12.97 -4.15 -9.90
C VAL A 262 14.10 -4.35 -8.89
N ARG A 263 15.29 -3.75 -9.11
CA ARG A 263 16.39 -3.81 -8.12
C ARG A 263 16.01 -3.19 -6.77
N ARG A 264 15.14 -2.17 -6.76
CA ARG A 264 14.69 -1.47 -5.55
C ARG A 264 13.63 -2.23 -4.77
N VAL A 265 12.78 -3.05 -5.40
CA VAL A 265 11.82 -3.92 -4.67
C VAL A 265 12.56 -4.90 -3.74
N SER A 266 13.69 -5.45 -4.20
CA SER A 266 14.59 -6.27 -3.36
C SER A 266 15.21 -5.50 -2.16
N GLY A 267 15.01 -4.18 -2.07
CA GLY A 267 15.39 -3.35 -0.92
C GLY A 267 14.28 -3.17 0.14
N PHE A 268 13.10 -3.75 -0.03
CA PHE A 268 12.00 -3.66 0.94
C PHE A 268 12.20 -4.63 2.11
N ALA A 269 11.85 -4.17 3.31
CA ALA A 269 11.69 -4.98 4.51
C ALA A 269 10.46 -5.90 4.44
N PHE A 270 9.39 -5.42 3.82
CA PHE A 270 8.16 -6.18 3.60
C PHE A 270 7.55 -5.85 2.24
N VAL A 271 7.12 -6.89 1.54
CA VAL A 271 6.41 -6.83 0.26
C VAL A 271 5.16 -7.69 0.39
N GLY A 272 3.99 -7.08 0.30
CA GLY A 272 2.70 -7.77 0.21
C GLY A 272 2.03 -7.54 -1.14
N ILE A 273 1.00 -8.34 -1.42
CA ILE A 273 0.23 -8.31 -2.66
C ILE A 273 -1.23 -7.99 -2.34
N THR A 274 -1.76 -6.91 -2.92
CA THR A 274 -3.15 -6.45 -2.68
C THR A 274 -4.17 -7.51 -3.08
N ASP A 275 -3.90 -8.23 -4.16
CA ASP A 275 -4.75 -9.31 -4.67
C ASP A 275 -4.68 -10.60 -3.79
N GLU A 276 -3.81 -10.62 -2.77
CA GLU A 276 -3.62 -11.70 -1.77
C GLU A 276 -3.61 -11.08 -0.36
N TRP A 277 -4.62 -10.25 -0.04
CA TRP A 277 -4.65 -9.39 1.16
C TRP A 277 -4.45 -10.18 2.46
N ASP A 278 -5.25 -11.22 2.68
CA ASP A 278 -5.24 -12.01 3.93
C ASP A 278 -3.89 -12.68 4.18
N LEU A 279 -3.27 -13.23 3.12
CA LEU A 279 -1.92 -13.79 3.17
C LEU A 279 -0.87 -12.71 3.41
N SER A 280 -1.07 -11.49 2.89
CA SER A 280 -0.15 -10.37 3.11
C SER A 280 -0.19 -9.86 4.54
N VAL A 281 -1.38 -9.70 5.14
CA VAL A 281 -1.55 -9.38 6.56
C VAL A 281 -0.89 -10.46 7.44
N CYS A 282 -1.25 -11.71 7.21
CA CYS A 282 -0.68 -12.85 7.93
C CYS A 282 0.86 -12.94 7.78
N LEU A 283 1.40 -12.70 6.58
CA LEU A 283 2.84 -12.67 6.33
C LEU A 283 3.53 -11.51 7.05
N PHE A 284 2.90 -10.34 7.12
CA PHE A 284 3.42 -9.21 7.88
C PHE A 284 3.56 -9.59 9.36
N HIS A 285 2.48 -10.05 9.99
CA HIS A 285 2.52 -10.45 11.40
C HIS A 285 3.50 -11.61 11.69
N ALA A 286 3.66 -12.56 10.76
CA ALA A 286 4.69 -13.60 10.85
C ALA A 286 6.12 -13.06 10.71
N THR A 287 6.33 -12.05 9.86
CA THR A 287 7.63 -11.39 9.64
C THR A 287 8.06 -10.56 10.85
N PHE A 288 7.14 -9.80 11.44
CA PHE A 288 7.40 -8.89 12.56
C PHE A 288 7.20 -9.53 13.94
N GLY A 289 6.55 -10.70 14.01
CA GLY A 289 6.29 -11.43 15.26
C GLY A 289 5.21 -10.79 16.13
N THR A 290 4.22 -10.15 15.51
CA THR A 290 3.12 -9.43 16.18
C THR A 290 1.79 -10.18 16.00
N LYS A 291 0.74 -9.73 16.70
CA LYS A 291 -0.60 -10.34 16.61
C LYS A 291 -1.48 -9.62 15.59
N CYS A 292 -2.29 -10.39 14.88
CA CYS A 292 -3.32 -9.91 13.98
C CYS A 292 -4.54 -9.35 14.74
N ARG A 293 -5.29 -8.45 14.09
CA ARG A 293 -6.43 -7.70 14.63
C ARG A 293 -7.52 -7.59 13.56
N ALA A 294 -8.77 -7.42 13.97
CA ALA A 294 -9.88 -7.17 13.03
C ALA A 294 -9.62 -5.99 12.07
N LEU A 295 -8.98 -4.92 12.54
CA LEU A 295 -8.68 -3.74 11.73
C LEU A 295 -7.64 -3.98 10.63
N ASP A 296 -6.80 -5.02 10.72
CA ASP A 296 -5.82 -5.34 9.69
C ASP A 296 -6.49 -5.89 8.41
N PHE A 297 -7.74 -6.37 8.55
CA PHE A 297 -8.61 -6.89 7.49
C PHE A 297 -9.73 -5.91 7.07
N LEU A 298 -9.74 -4.68 7.60
CA LEU A 298 -10.74 -3.67 7.26
C LEU A 298 -10.38 -3.01 5.91
N ASP A 299 -11.28 -3.06 4.93
CA ASP A 299 -11.18 -2.19 3.76
C ASP A 299 -11.75 -0.79 4.10
N VAL A 300 -10.86 0.20 4.25
CA VAL A 300 -11.23 1.60 4.47
C VAL A 300 -11.40 2.39 3.16
N ARG A 301 -11.27 1.74 1.99
CA ARG A 301 -11.56 2.31 0.67
C ARG A 301 -12.25 1.27 -0.23
N PRO A 302 -13.43 0.75 0.17
CA PRO A 302 -14.18 -0.20 -0.66
C PRO A 302 -14.39 0.38 -2.06
N GLY A 303 -14.14 -0.46 -3.07
CA GLY A 303 -14.36 -0.09 -4.46
C GLY A 303 -15.83 0.19 -4.76
N THR A 304 -16.10 1.03 -5.75
CA THR A 304 -17.47 1.25 -6.27
C THR A 304 -18.04 0.02 -6.98
N SER A 305 -17.20 -0.96 -7.30
CA SER A 305 -17.59 -2.30 -7.75
C SER A 305 -17.53 -3.31 -6.62
N GLU A 306 -18.58 -4.13 -6.47
CA GLU A 306 -18.58 -5.32 -5.60
C GLU A 306 -17.57 -6.39 -6.02
N ALA A 307 -16.93 -6.25 -7.19
CA ALA A 307 -15.93 -7.18 -7.69
C ALA A 307 -14.54 -6.89 -7.10
N GLU A 308 -13.95 -7.87 -6.41
CA GLU A 308 -12.56 -7.84 -5.93
C GLU A 308 -11.55 -7.72 -7.10
N VAL A 309 -11.90 -8.32 -8.25
CA VAL A 309 -11.11 -8.37 -9.48
C VAL A 309 -11.93 -7.78 -10.63
N TYR A 310 -11.39 -6.75 -11.28
CA TYR A 310 -11.98 -6.08 -12.45
C TYR A 310 -11.82 -6.93 -13.72
N ASP A 311 -12.81 -6.90 -14.62
CA ASP A 311 -12.64 -7.39 -15.98
C ASP A 311 -11.63 -6.51 -16.74
N THR A 312 -10.62 -7.13 -17.34
CA THR A 312 -9.57 -6.46 -18.11
C THR A 312 -9.89 -6.36 -19.61
N ALA A 313 -10.97 -6.97 -20.11
CA ALA A 313 -11.39 -6.83 -21.50
C ALA A 313 -11.58 -5.36 -21.97
N PRO A 314 -12.07 -4.41 -21.14
CA PRO A 314 -12.14 -2.98 -21.49
C PRO A 314 -10.79 -2.33 -21.84
N LEU A 315 -9.66 -2.88 -21.35
CA LEU A 315 -8.30 -2.44 -21.69
C LEU A 315 -7.86 -2.90 -23.09
N ARG A 316 -8.65 -3.73 -23.79
CA ARG A 316 -8.41 -4.18 -25.18
C ARG A 316 -7.04 -4.85 -25.42
N GLY A 317 -6.52 -5.52 -24.38
CA GLY A 317 -5.20 -6.16 -24.44
C GLY A 317 -4.01 -5.25 -24.17
N TYR A 318 -4.23 -3.98 -23.79
CA TYR A 318 -3.18 -3.14 -23.20
C TYR A 318 -2.52 -3.87 -22.02
N ARG A 319 -1.19 -3.70 -21.90
CA ARG A 319 -0.39 -4.17 -20.78
C ARG A 319 0.55 -3.08 -20.32
N ASP A 320 0.65 -2.87 -19.01
CA ASP A 320 1.67 -2.03 -18.40
C ASP A 320 2.96 -2.85 -18.26
N GLU A 321 3.77 -2.90 -19.32
CA GLU A 321 5.01 -3.69 -19.33
C GLU A 321 6.02 -3.21 -18.26
N LEU A 322 6.00 -1.93 -17.88
CA LEU A 322 6.95 -1.36 -16.93
C LEU A 322 6.60 -1.75 -15.50
N ASP A 323 5.37 -1.48 -15.04
CA ASP A 323 4.94 -1.92 -13.70
C ASP A 323 4.76 -3.45 -13.66
N GLY A 324 4.53 -4.10 -14.80
CA GLY A 324 4.50 -5.56 -14.92
C GLY A 324 5.83 -6.21 -14.52
N MET A 325 6.97 -5.62 -14.88
CA MET A 325 8.29 -6.07 -14.43
C MET A 325 8.44 -5.92 -12.90
N VAL A 326 8.01 -4.78 -12.36
CA VAL A 326 8.09 -4.49 -10.91
C VAL A 326 7.19 -5.43 -10.11
N TYR A 327 5.96 -5.66 -10.57
CA TYR A 327 4.99 -6.55 -9.93
C TYR A 327 5.45 -8.01 -9.93
N GLN A 328 6.09 -8.48 -11.02
CA GLN A 328 6.66 -9.84 -11.05
C GLN A 328 7.75 -10.05 -10.00
N GLU A 329 8.63 -9.05 -9.79
CA GLU A 329 9.64 -9.12 -8.73
C GLU A 329 9.02 -9.04 -7.33
N ALA A 330 8.02 -8.18 -7.13
CA ALA A 330 7.27 -8.11 -5.87
C ALA A 330 6.59 -9.44 -5.54
N LEU A 331 5.93 -10.07 -6.51
CA LEU A 331 5.29 -11.37 -6.37
C LEU A 331 6.31 -12.48 -6.07
N ARG A 332 7.49 -12.45 -6.72
CA ARG A 332 8.59 -13.39 -6.45
C ARG A 332 9.10 -13.27 -5.00
N ILE A 333 9.27 -12.04 -4.50
CA ILE A 333 9.70 -11.78 -3.12
C ILE A 333 8.61 -12.21 -2.13
N PHE A 334 7.35 -11.87 -2.40
CA PHE A 334 6.19 -12.29 -1.59
C PHE A 334 6.12 -13.82 -1.46
N GLN A 335 6.16 -14.55 -2.57
CA GLN A 335 6.14 -16.02 -2.57
C GLN A 335 7.35 -16.64 -1.86
N ALA A 336 8.55 -16.06 -2.03
CA ALA A 336 9.74 -16.49 -1.30
C ALA A 336 9.59 -16.27 0.22
N ASN A 337 8.97 -15.17 0.63
CA ASN A 337 8.70 -14.86 2.03
C ASN A 337 7.59 -15.75 2.62
N LEU A 338 6.53 -16.06 1.87
CA LEU A 338 5.53 -17.06 2.29
C LEU A 338 6.19 -18.39 2.65
N LEU A 339 7.13 -18.86 1.81
CA LEU A 339 7.92 -20.07 2.09
C LEU A 339 8.88 -19.89 3.29
N LYS A 340 9.59 -18.75 3.38
CA LYS A 340 10.54 -18.44 4.47
C LYS A 340 9.87 -18.46 5.85
N TYR A 341 8.70 -17.84 5.96
CA TYR A 341 7.96 -17.69 7.22
C TYR A 341 6.90 -18.80 7.44
N ASN A 342 6.80 -19.78 6.53
CA ASN A 342 5.81 -20.87 6.57
C ASN A 342 4.35 -20.34 6.65
N VAL A 343 4.04 -19.41 5.76
CA VAL A 343 2.75 -18.72 5.65
C VAL A 343 1.94 -19.31 4.49
N SER A 344 0.68 -19.61 4.77
CA SER A 344 -0.31 -20.28 3.92
C SER A 344 -1.68 -20.11 4.57
N MET A 345 -2.79 -20.26 3.84
CA MET A 345 -4.14 -20.09 4.43
C MET A 345 -4.34 -20.95 5.69
N ASP A 346 -3.91 -22.22 5.67
CA ASP A 346 -3.99 -23.13 6.81
C ASP A 346 -3.21 -22.62 8.03
N SER A 347 -1.98 -22.11 7.84
CA SER A 347 -1.18 -21.56 8.95
C SER A 347 -1.67 -20.18 9.41
N CYS A 348 -2.35 -19.44 8.53
CA CYS A 348 -2.98 -18.15 8.83
C CYS A 348 -4.27 -18.27 9.64
N GLN A 349 -4.86 -19.46 9.80
CA GLN A 349 -6.05 -19.62 10.63
C GLN A 349 -5.83 -19.12 12.08
N ARG A 350 -4.59 -19.20 12.60
CA ARG A 350 -4.25 -18.57 13.88
C ARG A 350 -4.38 -17.04 13.84
N CYS A 351 -3.87 -16.40 12.80
CA CYS A 351 -3.98 -14.95 12.59
C CYS A 351 -5.45 -14.52 12.49
N PHE A 352 -6.27 -15.28 11.75
CA PHE A 352 -7.70 -15.00 11.61
C PHE A 352 -8.46 -15.17 12.93
N ASN A 353 -8.14 -16.20 13.73
CA ASN A 353 -8.70 -16.38 15.07
C ASN A 353 -8.28 -15.24 16.03
N GLU A 354 -7.00 -14.85 16.03
CA GLU A 354 -6.51 -13.71 16.82
C GLU A 354 -7.23 -12.40 16.45
N ALA A 355 -7.47 -12.16 15.16
CA ALA A 355 -8.24 -11.02 14.66
C ALA A 355 -9.72 -11.04 15.10
N GLN A 356 -10.32 -12.22 15.25
CA GLN A 356 -11.68 -12.41 15.78
C GLN A 356 -11.77 -12.38 17.32
N GLY A 357 -10.64 -12.34 18.03
CA GLY A 357 -10.59 -12.38 19.49
C GLY A 357 -10.86 -13.76 20.10
N VAL A 358 -10.56 -14.83 19.36
CA VAL A 358 -10.81 -16.25 19.72
C VAL A 358 -9.56 -16.95 20.25
#